data_AF-X0WK92-F1
#
_entry.id   AF-X0WK92-F1
#
_cell.length_a   1.000
_cell.length_b   1.000
_cell.length_c   1.000
_cell.angle_alpha   90.00
_cell.angle_beta   90.00
_cell.angle_gamma   90.00
#
_symmetry.space_group_name_H-M   'P 1'
#
loop_
_entity.id
_entity.type
_entity.pdbx_description
1 polymer ?
#
loop_
_entity_poly.entity_id
_entity_poly.type
_entity_poly.pdbx_seq_one_letter_code
_entity_poly.pdbx_strand_id
1 'polypeptide(L)'
;GVCDLLSAIRPGMTEFEAFRLLGLNGLPLSYHPLLNSGRERTRLGLAGPTARRLRTGDPVLVAYGVWGSNTVRAGFLVESSKQLPRAIQDYVSKLVAPYFRAVVDWYETIRIGVTGGMLYDCIHRNLSDPFFGVSLNPGHLIHMDEWVSSPVYLNSSECLVSGMAIAVDVIPATGTDYHTTNMEDVIVLADQPLRDKLARKYPEAWTRIQSRRAFMTEALGIRLSEEILPFSNMPAYLPPFWLSPGSAMRIAE
;
A
#
# COMPACT_ATOMS: atom_id res chain seq x y z
N GLY A 1 10.56 -2.32 -9.70
CA GLY A 1 9.52 -3.28 -9.33
C GLY A 1 8.14 -2.70 -9.57
N VAL A 2 7.35 -2.49 -8.52
CA VAL A 2 5.93 -2.07 -8.65
C VAL A 2 5.77 -0.75 -9.42
N CYS A 3 6.67 0.22 -9.20
CA CYS A 3 6.67 1.48 -9.96
C CYS A 3 6.79 1.29 -11.49
N ASP A 4 7.73 0.44 -11.92
CA ASP A 4 7.96 0.15 -13.33
C ASP A 4 6.77 -0.59 -13.93
N LEU A 5 6.18 -1.52 -13.16
CA LEU A 5 4.96 -2.21 -13.54
C LEU A 5 3.80 -1.25 -13.73
N LEU A 6 3.50 -0.38 -12.77
CA LEU A 6 2.41 0.60 -12.89
C LEU A 6 2.61 1.56 -14.07
N SER A 7 3.85 1.84 -14.43
CA SER A 7 4.18 2.74 -15.54
C SER A 7 4.08 2.08 -16.93
N ALA A 8 4.15 0.75 -17.01
CA ALA A 8 4.26 0.02 -18.27
C ALA A 8 3.15 -1.01 -18.53
N ILE A 9 2.35 -1.36 -17.50
CA ILE A 9 1.24 -2.30 -17.62
C ILE A 9 0.18 -1.78 -18.60
N ARG A 10 -0.34 -2.66 -19.45
CA ARG A 10 -1.36 -2.30 -20.45
C ARG A 10 -2.26 -3.49 -20.80
N PRO A 11 -3.49 -3.23 -21.27
CA PRO A 11 -4.34 -4.27 -21.83
C PRO A 11 -3.62 -5.04 -22.94
N GLY A 12 -3.95 -6.33 -23.08
CA GLY A 12 -3.35 -7.24 -24.06
C GLY A 12 -2.13 -8.01 -23.57
N MET A 13 -1.39 -7.48 -22.58
CA MET A 13 -0.36 -8.25 -21.87
C MET A 13 -0.99 -9.47 -21.18
N THR A 14 -0.24 -10.55 -21.05
CA THR A 14 -0.52 -11.63 -20.10
C THR A 14 -0.06 -11.22 -18.70
N GLU A 15 -0.62 -11.85 -17.67
CA GLU A 15 -0.12 -11.62 -16.29
C GLU A 15 1.36 -11.99 -16.16
N PHE A 16 1.85 -13.01 -16.90
CA PHE A 16 3.28 -13.31 -16.97
C PHE A 16 4.11 -12.17 -17.57
N GLU A 17 3.66 -11.56 -18.67
CA GLU A 17 4.36 -10.41 -19.26
C GLU A 17 4.37 -9.21 -18.33
N ALA A 18 3.24 -8.91 -17.68
CA ALA A 18 3.16 -7.84 -16.68
C ALA A 18 4.04 -8.14 -15.45
N PHE A 19 4.09 -9.39 -15.00
CA PHE A 19 4.89 -9.82 -13.85
C PHE A 19 6.39 -9.61 -14.07
N ARG A 20 6.87 -9.82 -15.31
CA ARG A 20 8.27 -9.56 -15.66
C ARG A 20 8.70 -8.11 -15.45
N LEU A 21 7.75 -7.16 -15.46
CA LEU A 21 8.03 -5.74 -15.18
C LEU A 21 8.46 -5.50 -13.73
N LEU A 22 8.20 -6.44 -12.81
CA LEU A 22 8.70 -6.36 -11.44
C LEU A 22 10.24 -6.40 -11.39
N GLY A 23 10.89 -6.94 -12.41
CA GLY A 23 12.36 -6.89 -12.55
C GLY A 23 13.08 -7.63 -11.43
N LEU A 24 12.59 -8.82 -11.06
CA LEU A 24 13.21 -9.65 -10.04
C LEU A 24 14.70 -9.85 -10.35
N ASN A 25 15.56 -9.38 -9.45
CA ASN A 25 17.00 -9.27 -9.65
C ASN A 25 17.80 -10.20 -8.72
N GLY A 26 17.15 -11.19 -8.12
CA GLY A 26 17.76 -12.13 -7.19
C GLY A 26 17.75 -11.71 -5.72
N LEU A 27 17.16 -10.56 -5.38
CA LEU A 27 16.88 -10.22 -3.97
C LEU A 27 15.97 -11.30 -3.35
N PRO A 28 16.29 -11.76 -2.12
CA PRO A 28 15.44 -12.72 -1.42
C PRO A 28 14.02 -12.18 -1.22
N LEU A 29 13.06 -13.02 -1.57
CA LEU A 29 11.63 -12.74 -1.45
C LEU A 29 11.15 -13.13 -0.06
N SER A 30 10.24 -12.35 0.52
CA SER A 30 9.58 -12.70 1.78
C SER A 30 8.33 -13.58 1.57
N TYR A 31 7.75 -13.54 0.37
CA TYR A 31 6.66 -14.41 -0.09
C TYR A 31 6.67 -14.51 -1.62
N HIS A 32 5.86 -15.40 -2.19
CA HIS A 32 5.71 -15.50 -3.65
C HIS A 32 5.00 -14.26 -4.21
N PRO A 33 5.65 -13.41 -5.05
CA PRO A 33 5.03 -12.20 -5.54
C PRO A 33 3.78 -12.52 -6.36
N LEU A 34 2.78 -11.66 -6.24
CA LEU A 34 1.45 -11.89 -6.77
C LEU A 34 1.16 -10.89 -7.89
N LEU A 35 0.49 -11.36 -8.95
CA LEU A 35 -0.13 -10.50 -9.94
C LEU A 35 -1.42 -11.17 -10.42
N ASN A 36 -2.54 -10.54 -10.12
CA ASN A 36 -3.86 -11.03 -10.50
C ASN A 36 -4.62 -9.97 -11.28
N SER A 37 -5.30 -10.41 -12.33
CA SER A 37 -6.15 -9.58 -13.19
C SER A 37 -7.49 -10.26 -13.43
N GLY A 38 -8.57 -9.49 -13.42
CA GLY A 38 -9.93 -10.00 -13.60
C GLY A 38 -10.55 -10.51 -12.30
N ARG A 39 -11.86 -10.33 -12.18
CA ARG A 39 -12.64 -10.54 -10.94
C ARG A 39 -12.50 -11.93 -10.34
N GLU A 40 -12.42 -12.97 -11.17
CA GLU A 40 -12.27 -14.35 -10.72
C GLU A 40 -10.91 -14.58 -10.04
N ARG A 41 -9.85 -13.96 -10.58
CA ARG A 41 -8.48 -14.13 -10.10
C ARG A 41 -8.19 -13.27 -8.89
N THR A 42 -8.59 -12.00 -8.92
CA THR A 42 -8.31 -11.06 -7.83
C THR A 42 -9.01 -11.44 -6.52
N ARG A 43 -10.07 -12.24 -6.58
CA ARG A 43 -10.74 -12.82 -5.39
C ARG A 43 -9.97 -13.92 -4.69
N LEU A 44 -9.01 -14.55 -5.36
CA LEU A 44 -8.20 -15.60 -4.76
C LEU A 44 -7.18 -15.04 -3.76
N GLY A 45 -6.83 -13.75 -3.90
CA GLY A 45 -5.95 -13.01 -2.98
C GLY A 45 -4.47 -13.40 -3.03
N LEU A 46 -4.15 -14.70 -3.13
CA LEU A 46 -2.80 -15.27 -3.01
C LEU A 46 -2.37 -16.09 -4.24
N ALA A 47 -3.02 -15.85 -5.38
CA ALA A 47 -2.71 -16.60 -6.60
C ALA A 47 -1.48 -16.03 -7.33
N GLY A 48 -0.60 -16.91 -7.83
CA GLY A 48 0.48 -16.51 -8.73
C GLY A 48 -0.03 -16.07 -10.12
N PRO A 49 0.80 -15.39 -10.94
CA PRO A 49 0.45 -14.96 -12.30
C PRO A 49 0.17 -16.14 -13.24
N THR A 50 -0.60 -15.90 -14.31
CA THR A 50 -0.96 -16.91 -15.32
C THR A 50 -0.82 -16.39 -16.76
N ALA A 51 -1.19 -17.22 -17.75
CA ALA A 51 -1.28 -16.80 -19.15
C ALA A 51 -2.52 -15.93 -19.45
N ARG A 52 -3.35 -15.60 -18.46
CA ARG A 52 -4.53 -14.74 -18.65
C ARG A 52 -4.11 -13.39 -19.22
N ARG A 53 -4.82 -12.93 -20.26
CA ARG A 53 -4.63 -11.59 -20.83
C ARG A 53 -5.40 -10.53 -20.05
N LEU A 54 -4.71 -9.45 -19.73
CA LEU A 54 -5.25 -8.24 -19.11
C LEU A 54 -6.20 -7.53 -20.09
N ARG A 55 -7.33 -7.07 -19.58
CA ARG A 55 -8.38 -6.38 -20.34
C ARG A 55 -8.69 -5.05 -19.68
N THR A 56 -9.05 -4.06 -20.47
CA THR A 56 -9.60 -2.80 -19.93
C THR A 56 -10.82 -3.09 -19.07
N GLY A 57 -10.89 -2.49 -17.89
CA GLY A 57 -11.96 -2.74 -16.92
C GLY A 57 -11.66 -3.90 -15.95
N ASP A 58 -10.57 -4.63 -16.14
CA ASP A 58 -10.17 -5.66 -15.17
C ASP A 58 -9.85 -5.03 -13.81
N PRO A 59 -10.34 -5.59 -12.70
CA PRO A 59 -9.68 -5.39 -11.43
C PRO A 59 -8.28 -6.00 -11.48
N VAL A 60 -7.33 -5.34 -10.85
CA VAL A 60 -5.92 -5.75 -10.82
C VAL A 60 -5.34 -5.60 -9.42
N LEU A 61 -4.43 -6.49 -9.08
CA LEU A 61 -3.66 -6.44 -7.85
C LEU A 61 -2.24 -6.96 -8.13
N VAL A 62 -1.26 -6.32 -7.51
CA VAL A 62 0.13 -6.77 -7.45
C VAL A 62 0.61 -6.70 -6.02
N ALA A 63 1.31 -7.75 -5.57
CA ALA A 63 1.98 -7.78 -4.28
C ALA A 63 3.44 -8.19 -4.49
N TYR A 64 4.38 -7.37 -4.04
CA TYR A 64 5.81 -7.64 -4.18
C TYR A 64 6.55 -7.40 -2.87
N GLY A 65 6.99 -8.50 -2.25
CA GLY A 65 7.76 -8.51 -1.01
C GLY A 65 9.18 -9.03 -1.21
N VAL A 66 10.13 -8.30 -0.64
CA VAL A 66 11.53 -8.71 -0.44
C VAL A 66 11.85 -8.62 1.04
N TRP A 67 12.96 -9.21 1.48
CA TRP A 67 13.37 -9.06 2.88
C TRP A 67 13.46 -7.58 3.28
N GLY A 68 12.73 -7.22 4.33
CA GLY A 68 12.65 -5.88 4.89
C GLY A 68 11.76 -4.89 4.12
N SER A 69 11.00 -5.32 3.11
CA SER A 69 10.11 -4.43 2.36
C SER A 69 8.91 -5.17 1.75
N ASN A 70 7.74 -4.54 1.79
CA ASN A 70 6.54 -4.98 1.11
C ASN A 70 5.94 -3.80 0.33
N THR A 71 5.42 -4.08 -0.86
CA THR A 71 4.68 -3.09 -1.66
C THR A 71 3.54 -3.78 -2.39
N VAL A 72 2.31 -3.38 -2.07
CA VAL A 72 1.09 -3.92 -2.69
C VAL A 72 0.28 -2.79 -3.29
N ARG A 73 -0.23 -3.01 -4.49
CA ARG A 73 -1.15 -2.08 -5.15
C ARG A 73 -2.35 -2.84 -5.69
N ALA A 74 -3.54 -2.26 -5.55
CA ALA A 74 -4.76 -2.78 -6.15
C ALA A 74 -5.65 -1.65 -6.66
N GLY A 75 -6.35 -1.91 -7.76
CA GLY A 75 -7.24 -0.95 -8.41
C GLY A 75 -7.83 -1.53 -9.69
N PHE A 76 -8.21 -0.65 -10.63
CA PHE A 76 -8.72 -1.08 -11.93
C PHE A 76 -7.77 -0.71 -13.07
N LEU A 77 -7.68 -1.60 -14.06
CA LEU A 77 -6.95 -1.37 -15.30
C LEU A 77 -7.82 -0.57 -16.29
N VAL A 78 -8.02 0.71 -15.96
CA VAL A 78 -8.77 1.69 -16.75
C VAL A 78 -8.05 3.05 -16.69
N GLU A 79 -8.45 3.99 -17.54
CA GLU A 79 -8.00 5.39 -17.53
C GLU A 79 -8.94 6.25 -16.66
N SER A 80 -10.23 5.90 -16.62
CA SER A 80 -11.23 6.62 -15.82
C SER A 80 -12.39 5.73 -15.41
N SER A 81 -13.20 6.20 -14.45
CA SER A 81 -14.42 5.51 -14.01
C SER A 81 -15.43 5.23 -15.11
N LYS A 82 -15.40 5.98 -16.23
CA LYS A 82 -16.30 5.76 -17.38
C LYS A 82 -16.14 4.39 -18.04
N GLN A 83 -14.98 3.75 -17.85
CA GLN A 83 -14.69 2.40 -18.35
C GLN A 83 -15.06 1.30 -17.35
N LEU A 84 -15.63 1.66 -16.19
CA LEU A 84 -16.18 0.71 -15.22
C LEU A 84 -17.68 0.47 -15.50
N PRO A 85 -18.22 -0.69 -15.04
CA PRO A 85 -19.66 -0.92 -15.01
C PRO A 85 -20.41 0.24 -14.34
N ARG A 86 -21.58 0.60 -14.89
CA ARG A 86 -22.38 1.76 -14.44
C ARG A 86 -22.62 1.80 -12.92
N ALA A 87 -22.81 0.64 -12.31
CA ALA A 87 -23.11 0.50 -10.88
C ALA A 87 -21.94 0.83 -9.93
N ILE A 88 -20.72 0.96 -10.46
CA ILE A 88 -19.49 1.21 -9.67
C ILE A 88 -18.68 2.41 -10.20
N GLN A 89 -19.28 3.29 -11.02
CA GLN A 89 -18.56 4.44 -11.58
C GLN A 89 -18.21 5.51 -10.52
N ASP A 90 -18.87 5.46 -9.36
CA ASP A 90 -18.54 6.22 -8.16
C ASP A 90 -17.43 5.55 -7.31
N TYR A 91 -16.72 4.54 -7.85
CA TYR A 91 -15.62 3.80 -7.19
C TYR A 91 -14.68 4.70 -6.37
N VAL A 92 -14.25 5.82 -6.94
CA VAL A 92 -13.32 6.74 -6.26
C VAL A 92 -13.97 7.36 -5.04
N SER A 93 -15.16 7.95 -5.16
CA SER A 93 -15.85 8.59 -4.04
C SER A 93 -16.37 7.58 -3.01
N LYS A 94 -16.81 6.40 -3.46
CA LYS A 94 -17.44 5.39 -2.62
C LYS A 94 -16.43 4.54 -1.84
N LEU A 95 -15.28 4.22 -2.45
CA LEU A 95 -14.28 3.33 -1.85
C LEU A 95 -12.91 3.99 -1.69
N VAL A 96 -12.33 4.53 -2.77
CA VAL A 96 -10.90 4.93 -2.78
C VAL A 96 -10.61 6.16 -1.91
N ALA A 97 -11.47 7.17 -1.94
CA ALA A 97 -11.30 8.38 -1.15
C ALA A 97 -11.47 8.13 0.37
N PRO A 98 -12.52 7.42 0.85
CA PRO A 98 -12.60 7.02 2.26
C PRO A 98 -11.41 6.16 2.70
N TYR A 99 -11.00 5.19 1.88
CA TYR A 99 -9.82 4.37 2.14
C TYR A 99 -8.56 5.21 2.29
N PHE A 100 -8.28 6.08 1.32
CA PHE A 100 -7.10 6.92 1.34
C PHE A 100 -7.12 7.84 2.57
N ARG A 101 -8.27 8.41 2.93
CA ARG A 101 -8.39 9.23 4.14
C ARG A 101 -8.06 8.44 5.41
N ALA A 102 -8.53 7.19 5.53
CA ALA A 102 -8.21 6.32 6.66
C ALA A 102 -6.72 6.05 6.76
N VAL A 103 -6.07 5.77 5.62
CA VAL A 103 -4.63 5.50 5.58
C VAL A 103 -3.81 6.77 5.87
N VAL A 104 -4.26 7.94 5.43
CA VAL A 104 -3.64 9.22 5.82
C VAL A 104 -3.72 9.41 7.34
N ASP A 105 -4.90 9.22 7.94
CA ASP A 105 -5.08 9.33 9.40
C ASP A 105 -4.17 8.36 10.16
N TRP A 106 -4.00 7.14 9.65
CA TRP A 106 -3.04 6.17 10.17
C TRP A 106 -1.59 6.68 10.09
N TYR A 107 -1.16 7.22 8.95
CA TYR A 107 0.19 7.79 8.77
C TYR A 107 0.45 9.02 9.64
N GLU A 108 -0.55 9.88 9.87
CA GLU A 108 -0.42 11.05 10.73
C GLU A 108 -0.51 10.68 12.23
N THR A 109 -1.11 9.53 12.56
CA THR A 109 -1.23 9.04 13.94
C THR A 109 0.01 8.31 14.40
N ILE A 110 0.59 7.44 13.57
CA ILE A 110 1.74 6.61 13.95
C ILE A 110 2.94 7.45 14.41
N ARG A 111 3.52 7.05 15.55
CA ARG A 111 4.67 7.66 16.23
C ARG A 111 5.18 6.73 17.32
N ILE A 112 6.40 6.93 17.82
CA ILE A 112 6.91 6.21 18.98
C ILE A 112 6.03 6.56 20.19
N GLY A 113 5.69 5.54 20.98
CA GLY A 113 4.85 5.64 22.19
C GLY A 113 3.34 5.56 21.94
N VAL A 114 2.87 5.64 20.69
CA VAL A 114 1.47 5.32 20.37
C VAL A 114 1.25 3.80 20.45
N THR A 115 0.07 3.39 20.92
CA THR A 115 -0.29 1.97 20.96
C THR A 115 -0.85 1.49 19.62
N GLY A 116 -0.72 0.20 19.34
CA GLY A 116 -1.36 -0.37 18.15
C GLY A 116 -2.89 -0.26 18.19
N GLY A 117 -3.53 -0.19 19.37
CA GLY A 117 -4.98 0.02 19.48
C GLY A 117 -5.42 1.36 18.90
N MET A 118 -4.62 2.42 19.11
CA MET A 118 -4.91 3.74 18.52
C MET A 118 -4.87 3.70 16.98
N LEU A 119 -3.94 2.95 16.39
CA LEU A 119 -3.86 2.77 14.93
C LEU A 119 -5.02 1.94 14.39
N TYR A 120 -5.42 0.90 15.13
CA TYR A 120 -6.62 0.13 14.83
C TYR A 120 -7.86 1.03 14.79
N ASP A 121 -8.05 1.86 15.82
CA ASP A 121 -9.19 2.77 15.91
C ASP A 121 -9.22 3.81 14.77
N CYS A 122 -8.07 4.29 14.29
CA CYS A 122 -8.02 5.23 13.17
C CYS A 122 -8.65 4.62 11.90
N ILE A 123 -8.29 3.38 11.56
CA ILE A 123 -8.87 2.72 10.38
C ILE A 123 -10.35 2.45 10.58
N HIS A 124 -10.72 1.87 11.72
CA HIS A 124 -12.11 1.49 11.96
C HIS A 124 -13.06 2.67 12.19
N ARG A 125 -12.55 3.85 12.59
CA ARG A 125 -13.35 5.08 12.64
C ARG A 125 -13.69 5.61 11.26
N ASN A 126 -12.73 5.56 10.33
CA ASN A 126 -12.91 6.06 8.96
C ASN A 126 -13.64 5.04 8.06
N LEU A 127 -13.50 3.74 8.33
CA LEU A 127 -14.04 2.63 7.53
C LEU A 127 -15.01 1.75 8.34
N SER A 128 -15.85 2.37 9.18
CA SER A 128 -16.79 1.67 10.08
C SER A 128 -17.97 1.00 9.37
N ASP A 129 -18.32 1.47 8.17
CA ASP A 129 -19.41 0.88 7.37
C ASP A 129 -19.03 -0.57 6.98
N PRO A 130 -19.90 -1.57 7.25
CA PRO A 130 -19.66 -2.96 6.86
C PRO A 130 -19.35 -3.16 5.37
N PHE A 131 -19.74 -2.22 4.50
CA PHE A 131 -19.35 -2.16 3.10
C PHE A 131 -17.84 -2.29 2.87
N PHE A 132 -17.01 -1.71 3.74
CA PHE A 132 -15.55 -1.77 3.56
C PHE A 132 -14.97 -3.14 3.89
N GLY A 133 -15.59 -3.89 4.81
CA GLY A 133 -15.18 -5.26 5.12
C GLY A 133 -13.73 -5.41 5.60
N VAL A 134 -13.18 -4.40 6.30
CA VAL A 134 -11.81 -4.46 6.84
C VAL A 134 -11.81 -5.38 8.07
N SER A 135 -11.16 -6.54 7.95
CA SER A 135 -11.12 -7.58 9.01
C SER A 135 -9.71 -7.94 9.48
N LEU A 136 -8.69 -7.62 8.68
CA LEU A 136 -7.29 -7.84 9.03
C LEU A 136 -6.74 -6.71 9.91
N ASN A 137 -5.65 -7.02 10.60
CA ASN A 137 -4.91 -6.04 11.40
C ASN A 137 -4.39 -4.92 10.49
N PRO A 138 -4.70 -3.63 10.77
CA PRO A 138 -4.29 -2.51 9.94
C PRO A 138 -2.80 -2.17 10.13
N GLY A 139 -1.94 -3.11 9.72
CA GLY A 139 -0.49 -3.06 9.82
C GLY A 139 0.10 -4.15 10.72
N HIS A 140 1.34 -4.51 10.39
CA HIS A 140 2.09 -5.57 11.06
C HIS A 140 3.59 -5.29 11.00
N LEU A 141 4.34 -5.93 11.90
CA LEU A 141 5.79 -5.94 11.87
C LEU A 141 6.28 -6.82 10.72
N ILE A 142 7.33 -6.35 10.06
CA ILE A 142 8.00 -7.03 8.94
C ILE A 142 9.49 -7.21 9.24
N HIS A 143 10.08 -8.29 8.72
CA HIS A 143 11.52 -8.52 8.76
C HIS A 143 11.95 -9.30 7.50
N MET A 144 12.59 -10.46 7.65
CA MET A 144 12.85 -11.41 6.54
C MET A 144 11.54 -12.04 6.06
N ASP A 145 10.64 -12.31 7.00
CA ASP A 145 9.25 -12.68 6.72
C ASP A 145 8.42 -11.41 6.52
N GLU A 146 7.39 -11.51 5.69
CA GLU A 146 6.48 -10.38 5.45
C GLU A 146 5.66 -10.05 6.68
N TRP A 147 5.13 -11.06 7.38
CA TRP A 147 4.38 -10.90 8.61
C TRP A 147 5.03 -11.66 9.77
N VAL A 148 5.67 -10.92 10.68
CA VAL A 148 6.28 -11.50 11.89
C VAL A 148 5.28 -11.58 13.04
N SER A 149 4.64 -10.45 13.33
CA SER A 149 3.57 -10.30 14.31
C SER A 149 2.89 -8.94 14.08
N SER A 150 1.75 -8.68 14.70
CA SER A 150 1.10 -7.36 14.59
C SER A 150 0.85 -6.76 15.97
N PRO A 151 1.35 -5.55 16.25
CA PRO A 151 0.95 -4.80 17.42
C PRO A 151 -0.42 -4.14 17.22
N VAL A 152 -0.94 -4.08 15.98
CA VAL A 152 -2.14 -3.32 15.62
C VAL A 152 -3.37 -4.22 15.60
N TYR A 153 -4.08 -4.30 16.72
CA TYR A 153 -5.34 -5.05 16.85
C TYR A 153 -6.29 -4.34 17.83
N LEU A 154 -7.55 -4.76 17.84
CA LEU A 154 -8.58 -4.21 18.71
C LEU A 154 -8.13 -4.22 20.18
N ASN A 155 -8.19 -3.06 20.84
CA ASN A 155 -7.77 -2.87 22.23
C ASN A 155 -6.29 -3.16 22.52
N SER A 156 -5.42 -3.15 21.50
CA SER A 156 -3.99 -3.36 21.72
C SER A 156 -3.37 -2.26 22.58
N SER A 157 -2.67 -2.69 23.64
CA SER A 157 -1.85 -1.85 24.51
C SER A 157 -0.37 -1.86 24.12
N GLU A 158 0.01 -2.56 23.05
CA GLU A 158 1.40 -2.68 22.63
C GLU A 158 1.91 -1.33 22.11
N CYS A 159 2.92 -0.77 22.78
CA CYS A 159 3.51 0.51 22.42
C CYS A 159 4.51 0.35 21.28
N LEU A 160 4.40 1.22 20.28
CA LEU A 160 5.36 1.28 19.18
C LEU A 160 6.66 1.94 19.64
N VAL A 161 7.80 1.34 19.28
CA VAL A 161 9.13 1.81 19.72
C VAL A 161 10.08 1.99 18.54
N SER A 162 11.15 2.76 18.78
CA SER A 162 12.25 2.95 17.85
C SER A 162 12.83 1.59 17.40
N GLY A 163 13.14 1.47 16.11
CA GLY A 163 13.68 0.27 15.47
C GLY A 163 12.64 -0.67 14.85
N MET A 164 11.34 -0.46 15.11
CA MET A 164 10.30 -1.26 14.48
C MET A 164 10.14 -0.90 12.99
N ALA A 165 10.15 -1.92 12.12
CA ALA A 165 9.72 -1.84 10.74
C ALA A 165 8.27 -2.34 10.63
N ILE A 166 7.39 -1.52 10.07
CA ILE A 166 5.95 -1.77 10.03
C ILE A 166 5.48 -1.64 8.59
N ALA A 167 4.76 -2.65 8.11
CA ALA A 167 3.98 -2.57 6.90
C ALA A 167 2.63 -1.90 7.23
N VAL A 168 2.27 -0.88 6.44
CA VAL A 168 0.91 -0.34 6.42
C VAL A 168 0.09 -1.30 5.58
N ASP A 169 -0.82 -2.03 6.20
CA ASP A 169 -1.62 -3.05 5.52
C ASP A 169 -3.10 -2.86 5.84
N VAL A 170 -3.86 -2.28 4.91
CA VAL A 170 -5.30 -2.06 5.06
C VAL A 170 -5.97 -2.53 3.78
N ILE A 171 -6.81 -3.55 3.89
CA ILE A 171 -7.44 -4.21 2.74
C ILE A 171 -8.95 -4.17 2.86
N PRO A 172 -9.64 -3.23 2.20
CA PRO A 172 -11.09 -3.28 2.09
C PRO A 172 -11.52 -4.49 1.26
N ALA A 173 -12.26 -5.41 1.87
CA ALA A 173 -12.81 -6.60 1.23
C ALA A 173 -14.32 -6.44 1.08
N THR A 174 -14.76 -5.61 0.13
CA THR A 174 -16.19 -5.22 0.03
C THR A 174 -17.15 -6.38 -0.24
N GLY A 175 -16.66 -7.49 -0.78
CA GLY A 175 -17.50 -8.63 -1.20
C GLY A 175 -18.42 -8.32 -2.39
N THR A 176 -18.31 -7.14 -3.00
CA THR A 176 -19.20 -6.67 -4.07
C THR A 176 -18.49 -6.61 -5.44
N ASP A 177 -19.05 -5.85 -6.38
CA ASP A 177 -18.41 -5.49 -7.65
C ASP A 177 -17.35 -4.39 -7.48
N TYR A 178 -17.34 -3.70 -6.33
CA TYR A 178 -16.26 -2.79 -5.96
C TYR A 178 -15.02 -3.61 -5.60
N HIS A 179 -14.13 -3.78 -6.56
CA HIS A 179 -12.81 -4.38 -6.31
C HIS A 179 -12.09 -3.61 -5.22
N THR A 180 -11.20 -4.28 -4.49
CA THR A 180 -10.42 -3.61 -3.45
C THR A 180 -9.60 -2.45 -4.01
N THR A 181 -9.28 -1.51 -3.14
CA THR A 181 -8.24 -0.50 -3.35
C THR A 181 -7.19 -0.79 -2.31
N ASN A 182 -5.93 -0.85 -2.71
CA ASN A 182 -4.88 -1.16 -1.77
C ASN A 182 -3.60 -0.38 -2.10
N MET A 183 -2.99 0.13 -1.05
CA MET A 183 -1.67 0.71 -0.99
C MET A 183 -1.04 0.19 0.30
N GLU A 184 -0.10 -0.75 0.17
CA GLU A 184 0.74 -1.20 1.26
C GLU A 184 2.17 -0.75 1.02
N ASP A 185 2.81 -0.26 2.07
CA ASP A 185 4.19 0.21 2.06
C ASP A 185 4.83 -0.02 3.43
N VAL A 186 6.17 -0.03 3.48
CA VAL A 186 6.92 -0.18 4.72
C VAL A 186 7.51 1.14 5.19
N ILE A 187 7.35 1.38 6.49
CA ILE A 187 7.98 2.46 7.24
C ILE A 187 8.83 1.90 8.39
N VAL A 188 9.78 2.70 8.85
CA VAL A 188 10.56 2.43 10.06
C VAL A 188 10.35 3.54 11.07
N LEU A 189 10.12 3.17 12.32
CA LEU A 189 10.13 4.07 13.47
C LEU A 189 11.56 4.29 13.93
N ALA A 190 12.02 5.53 13.97
CA ALA A 190 13.38 5.87 14.37
C ALA A 190 13.43 7.11 15.26
N ASP A 191 13.86 6.92 16.51
CA ASP A 191 14.22 8.02 17.39
C ASP A 191 15.40 8.83 16.85
N GLN A 192 15.69 9.97 17.49
CA GLN A 192 16.78 10.85 17.06
C GLN A 192 18.14 10.12 16.97
N PRO A 193 18.59 9.35 17.98
CA PRO A 193 19.85 8.60 17.87
C PRO A 193 19.91 7.65 16.67
N LEU A 194 18.82 6.93 16.38
CA LEU A 194 18.77 6.01 15.24
C LEU A 194 18.77 6.77 13.91
N ARG A 195 18.01 7.87 13.79
CA ARG A 195 18.02 8.75 12.62
C ARG A 195 19.42 9.30 12.35
N ASP A 196 20.10 9.80 13.37
CA ASP A 196 21.47 10.32 13.25
C ASP A 196 22.46 9.24 12.80
N LYS A 197 22.32 8.03 13.34
CA LYS A 197 23.16 6.88 12.96
C LYS A 197 22.91 6.47 11.50
N LEU A 198 21.65 6.43 11.06
CA LEU A 198 21.28 6.12 9.68
C LEU A 198 21.82 7.18 8.72
N ALA A 199 21.65 8.46 9.04
CA ALA A 199 22.15 9.57 8.24
C ALA A 199 23.67 9.53 8.05
N ARG A 200 24.43 9.25 9.12
CA ARG A 200 25.89 9.13 9.05
C ARG A 200 26.36 7.88 8.31
N LYS A 201 25.74 6.73 8.55
CA LYS A 201 26.22 5.44 8.00
C LYS A 201 25.76 5.18 6.57
N TYR A 202 24.59 5.70 6.19
CA TYR A 202 23.96 5.45 4.89
C TYR A 202 23.41 6.76 4.28
N PRO A 203 24.27 7.73 3.94
CA PRO A 203 23.85 9.07 3.52
C PRO A 203 22.97 9.07 2.24
N GLU A 204 23.22 8.16 1.31
CA GLU A 204 22.39 8.02 0.10
C GLU A 204 20.99 7.51 0.42
N ALA A 205 20.87 6.52 1.31
CA ALA A 205 19.57 6.00 1.75
C ALA A 205 18.80 7.08 2.51
N TRP A 206 19.50 7.82 3.38
CA TRP A 206 18.94 8.95 4.09
C TRP A 206 18.37 10.02 3.15
N THR A 207 19.13 10.38 2.10
CA THR A 207 18.67 11.35 1.08
C THR A 207 17.39 10.88 0.39
N ARG A 208 17.29 9.59 0.03
CA ARG A 208 16.07 9.01 -0.55
C ARG A 208 14.89 9.06 0.42
N ILE A 209 15.13 8.73 1.69
CA ILE A 209 14.11 8.78 2.75
C ILE A 209 13.58 10.20 2.93
N GLN A 210 14.45 11.21 2.98
CA GLN A 210 14.04 12.61 3.10
C GLN A 210 13.24 13.08 1.87
N SER A 211 13.69 12.71 0.67
CA SER A 211 12.97 13.03 -0.58
C SER A 211 11.57 12.42 -0.61
N ARG A 212 11.42 11.20 -0.08
CA ARG A 212 10.13 10.51 0.06
C ARG A 212 9.22 11.17 1.10
N ARG A 213 9.78 11.61 2.23
CA ARG A 213 9.04 12.40 3.23
C ARG A 213 8.52 13.70 2.61
N ALA A 214 9.38 14.43 1.89
CA ALA A 214 9.00 15.64 1.17
C ALA A 214 7.87 15.36 0.16
N PHE A 215 7.99 14.30 -0.65
CA PHE A 215 6.93 13.89 -1.57
C PHE A 215 5.59 13.62 -0.87
N MET A 216 5.60 12.87 0.25
CA MET A 216 4.37 12.58 1.00
C MET A 216 3.71 13.86 1.53
N THR A 217 4.50 14.82 2.01
CA THR A 217 3.97 16.09 2.54
C THR A 217 3.54 17.04 1.43
N GLU A 218 4.41 17.31 0.45
CA GLU A 218 4.20 18.34 -0.58
C GLU A 218 3.27 17.89 -1.71
N ALA A 219 3.31 16.62 -2.09
CA ALA A 219 2.52 16.10 -3.21
C ALA A 219 1.22 15.42 -2.76
N LEU A 220 1.26 14.67 -1.66
CA LEU A 220 0.11 13.90 -1.16
C LEU A 220 -0.65 14.57 -0.01
N GLY A 221 -0.05 15.58 0.64
CA GLY A 221 -0.65 16.27 1.79
C GLY A 221 -0.61 15.48 3.10
N ILE A 222 0.31 14.50 3.23
CA ILE A 222 0.44 13.63 4.41
C ILE A 222 1.56 14.15 5.32
N ARG A 223 1.22 14.48 6.57
CA ARG A 223 2.20 14.99 7.54
C ARG A 223 2.71 13.87 8.44
N LEU A 224 3.96 13.48 8.20
CA LEU A 224 4.63 12.47 9.01
C LEU A 224 5.36 13.08 10.20
N SER A 225 5.22 12.48 11.38
CA SER A 225 6.14 12.73 12.49
C SER A 225 7.59 12.49 12.04
N GLU A 226 8.56 13.21 12.61
CA GLU A 226 9.97 13.12 12.22
C GLU A 226 10.56 11.71 12.31
N GLU A 227 10.02 10.92 13.24
CA GLU A 227 10.47 9.54 13.52
C GLU A 227 10.01 8.52 12.48
N ILE A 228 9.11 8.88 11.56
CA ILE A 228 8.58 7.97 10.54
C ILE A 228 9.44 8.03 9.28
N LEU A 229 10.13 6.94 8.96
CA LEU A 229 11.00 6.86 7.80
C LEU A 229 10.35 6.00 6.70
N PRO A 230 9.89 6.57 5.57
CA PRO A 230 9.35 5.81 4.45
C PRO A 230 10.45 5.08 3.66
N PHE A 231 10.38 3.75 3.66
CA PHE A 231 11.38 2.89 3.02
C PHE A 231 10.94 2.43 1.63
N SER A 232 9.63 2.41 1.35
CA SER A 232 9.07 2.21 0.01
C SER A 232 9.55 3.27 -0.97
N ASN A 233 9.73 2.90 -2.25
CA ASN A 233 10.07 3.81 -3.33
C ASN A 233 8.87 4.60 -3.89
N MET A 234 7.65 4.29 -3.45
CA MET A 234 6.42 4.98 -3.85
C MET A 234 5.45 5.15 -2.68
N PRO A 235 5.91 5.71 -1.54
CA PRO A 235 5.17 5.66 -0.30
C PRO A 235 3.83 6.40 -0.42
N ALA A 236 2.75 5.74 0.02
CA ALA A 236 1.38 6.25 -0.03
C ALA A 236 0.84 6.60 -1.43
N TYR A 237 1.59 6.34 -2.49
CA TYR A 237 1.15 6.58 -3.86
C TYR A 237 0.04 5.60 -4.25
N LEU A 238 -1.18 6.11 -4.43
CA LEU A 238 -2.36 5.32 -4.75
C LEU A 238 -3.07 5.88 -5.99
N PRO A 239 -2.83 5.34 -7.19
CA PRO A 239 -3.65 5.62 -8.37
C PRO A 239 -4.90 4.72 -8.36
N PRO A 240 -6.13 5.27 -8.34
CA PRO A 240 -7.35 4.46 -8.44
C PRO A 240 -7.41 3.66 -9.76
N PHE A 241 -6.83 4.23 -10.82
CA PHE A 241 -6.89 3.77 -12.19
C PHE A 241 -5.48 3.58 -12.74
N TRP A 242 -5.08 2.35 -13.04
CA TRP A 242 -3.69 2.03 -13.39
C TRP A 242 -3.26 2.52 -14.76
N LEU A 243 -4.19 2.85 -15.68
CA LEU A 243 -3.87 3.49 -16.95
C LEU A 243 -3.87 5.02 -16.86
N SER A 244 -4.09 5.59 -15.67
CA SER A 244 -3.97 7.03 -15.40
C SER A 244 -3.13 7.29 -14.15
N PRO A 245 -1.83 6.95 -14.16
CA PRO A 245 -0.96 7.08 -12.99
C PRO A 245 -0.87 8.52 -12.46
N GLY A 246 -1.04 9.54 -13.32
CA GLY A 246 -1.10 10.94 -12.90
C GLY A 246 -2.29 11.33 -12.00
N SER A 247 -3.26 10.43 -11.82
CA SER A 247 -4.48 10.65 -11.03
C SER A 247 -4.38 10.08 -9.61
N ALA A 248 -3.16 10.00 -9.05
CA ALA A 248 -2.95 9.52 -7.69
C ALA A 248 -3.69 10.37 -6.65
N MET A 249 -4.19 9.69 -5.61
CA MET A 249 -4.90 10.35 -4.52
C MET A 249 -3.98 11.31 -3.75
N ARG A 250 -4.54 12.46 -3.37
CA ARG A 250 -3.92 13.44 -2.45
C ARG A 250 -4.98 14.05 -1.56
N ILE A 251 -4.57 14.54 -0.39
CA ILE A 251 -5.40 15.40 0.43
C ILE A 251 -5.32 16.83 -0.12
N ALA A 252 -6.47 17.43 -0.42
CA ALA A 252 -6.54 18.85 -0.73
C ALA A 252 -6.35 19.65 0.57
N GLU A 253 -5.63 20.77 0.48
CA GLU A 253 -5.52 21.76 1.58
C GLU A 253 -6.90 22.33 1.97
#